data_AF-A0A955JQ94-F1
#
_entry.id   AF-A0A955JQ94-F1
#
_cell.length_a   1.000
_cell.length_b   1.000
_cell.length_c   1.000
_cell.angle_alpha   90.00
_cell.angle_beta   90.00
_cell.angle_gamma   90.00
#
_symmetry.space_group_name_H-M   'P 1'
#
loop_
_entity.id
_entity.type
_entity.pdbx_description
1 polymer ?
#
loop_
_entity_poly.entity_id
_entity_poly.type
_entity_poly.pdbx_seq_one_letter_code
_entity_poly.pdbx_strand_id
1 'polypeptide(L)' 'MFSNVLIGFLAGIGFGAWVFSKIQRQTGGNTTNSLVVAGGAGLVLFIAIVTLMALFVPSN' A
#
# COMPACT_ATOMS: atom_id res chain seq x y z
N MET A 1 -4.84 17.39 -7.09
CA MET A 1 -4.58 16.74 -5.79
C MET A 1 -5.40 15.47 -5.53
N PHE A 2 -6.74 15.49 -5.65
CA PHE A 2 -7.59 14.29 -5.40
C PHE A 2 -7.20 13.06 -6.24
N SER A 3 -6.89 13.24 -7.53
CA SER A 3 -6.47 12.15 -8.42
C SER A 3 -5.18 11.45 -7.95
N ASN A 4 -4.19 12.22 -7.49
CA ASN A 4 -2.91 11.68 -7.03
C ASN A 4 -3.06 10.87 -5.73
N VAL A 5 -3.94 11.34 -4.83
CA VAL A 5 -4.28 10.62 -3.60
C VAL A 5 -5.02 9.33 -3.91
N LEU A 6 -5.93 9.33 -4.88
CA LEU A 6 -6.65 8.14 -5.31
C LEU A 6 -5.71 7.10 -5.92
N ILE A 7 -4.78 7.51 -6.78
CA ILE A 7 -3.78 6.61 -7.38
C ILE A 7 -2.88 6.01 -6.29
N GLY A 8 -2.37 6.86 -5.39
CA GLY A 8 -1.58 6.40 -4.25
C GLY A 8 -2.36 5.41 -3.40
N PHE A 9 -3.63 5.69 -3.12
CA PHE A 9 -4.50 4.81 -2.34
C PHE A 9 -4.65 3.45 -3.01
N LEU A 10 -5.06 3.41 -4.28
CA LEU A 10 -5.22 2.18 -5.05
C LEU A 10 -3.94 1.34 -5.10
N ALA A 11 -2.78 1.99 -5.27
CA ALA A 11 -1.50 1.32 -5.22
C ALA A 11 -1.17 0.75 -3.84
N GLY A 12 -1.46 1.51 -2.77
CA GLY A 12 -1.28 1.08 -1.38
C GLY A 12 -2.14 -0.13 -1.00
N ILE A 13 -3.45 -0.11 -1.30
CA ILE A 13 -4.34 -1.27 -1.03
C ILE A 13 -3.98 -2.47 -1.92
N GLY A 14 -3.66 -2.26 -3.20
CA GLY A 14 -3.26 -3.35 -4.09
C GLY A 14 -1.98 -4.05 -3.63
N PHE A 15 -0.97 -3.27 -3.24
CA PHE A 15 0.27 -3.80 -2.68
C PHE A 15 0.06 -4.45 -1.32
N GLY A 16 -0.73 -3.83 -0.44
CA GLY A 16 -1.11 -4.41 0.85
C GLY A 16 -1.78 -5.78 0.68
N ALA A 17 -2.72 -5.93 -0.26
CA ALA A 17 -3.37 -7.20 -0.57
C ALA A 17 -2.40 -8.26 -1.11
N TRP A 18 -1.41 -7.86 -1.92
CA TRP A 18 -0.35 -8.76 -2.39
C TRP A 18 0.57 -9.23 -1.25
N VAL A 19 1.00 -8.30 -0.39
CA VAL A 19 1.80 -8.62 0.81
C VAL A 19 1.02 -9.54 1.74
N PHE A 20 -0.26 -9.26 1.98
CA PHE A 20 -1.14 -10.11 2.77
C PHE A 20 -1.15 -11.55 2.23
N SER A 21 -1.40 -11.70 0.93
CA SER A 21 -1.42 -13.02 0.26
C SER A 21 -0.08 -13.75 0.35
N LYS A 22 1.05 -13.03 0.31
CA LYS A 22 2.40 -13.59 0.48
C LYS A 22 2.65 -14.04 1.92
N ILE A 23 2.36 -13.19 2.90
CA ILE A 23 2.63 -13.49 4.32
C ILE A 23 1.69 -14.58 4.82
N GLN A 24 0.45 -14.61 4.36
CA GLN A 24 -0.51 -15.66 4.72
C GLN A 24 -0.06 -17.04 4.23
N ARG A 25 0.58 -17.11 3.04
CA ARG A 25 1.21 -18.34 2.53
C ARG A 25 2.45 -18.76 3.31
N GLN A 26 3.23 -17.82 3.82
CA GLN A 26 4.46 -18.10 4.58
C GLN A 26 4.19 -18.47 6.05
N THR A 27 3.15 -17.90 6.65
CA THR A 27 2.84 -18.06 8.08
C THR A 27 1.87 -19.20 8.37
N GLY A 28 1.44 -19.94 7.35
CA GLY A 28 0.53 -21.08 7.50
C GLY A 28 -0.89 -20.67 7.94
N GLY A 29 -1.34 -19.45 7.61
CA GLY A 29 -2.68 -18.97 7.97
C GLY A 29 -2.76 -18.12 9.23
N ASN A 30 -1.65 -17.56 9.71
CA ASN A 30 -1.69 -16.55 10.78
C ASN A 30 -2.22 -15.21 10.25
N THR A 31 -3.55 -15.07 10.26
CA THR A 31 -4.26 -13.90 9.71
C THR A 31 -3.90 -12.61 10.44
N THR A 32 -3.77 -12.63 11.77
CA THR A 32 -3.47 -11.42 12.58
C THR A 32 -2.12 -10.82 12.21
N ASN A 33 -1.06 -11.63 12.19
CA ASN A 33 0.26 -11.15 11.80
C ASN A 33 0.31 -10.73 10.32
N SER A 34 -0.39 -11.47 9.45
CA SER A 34 -0.47 -11.15 8.03
C SER A 34 -1.14 -9.80 7.79
N LEU A 35 -2.20 -9.48 8.53
CA LEU A 35 -2.93 -8.22 8.41
C LEU A 35 -2.08 -7.02 8.87
N VAL A 36 -1.37 -7.16 9.98
CA VAL A 36 -0.50 -6.09 10.52
C VAL A 36 0.65 -5.79 9.54
N VAL A 37 1.30 -6.83 9.02
CA VAL A 37 2.40 -6.68 8.05
C VAL A 37 1.90 -6.08 6.73
N ALA A 38 0.76 -6.58 6.22
CA ALA A 38 0.15 -6.07 5.01
C ALA A 38 -0.34 -4.63 5.13
N GLY A 39 -0.99 -4.29 6.25
CA GLY A 39 -1.46 -2.93 6.53
C GLY A 39 -0.30 -1.94 6.65
N GLY A 40 0.76 -2.32 7.36
CA GLY A 40 1.98 -1.51 7.46
C GLY A 40 2.66 -1.31 6.11
N ALA A 41 2.87 -2.39 5.35
CA ALA A 41 3.49 -2.32 4.03
C ALA A 41 2.67 -1.51 3.02
N GLY A 42 1.34 -1.66 3.04
CA GLY A 42 0.42 -0.89 2.20
C GLY A 42 0.40 0.61 2.54
N LEU A 43 0.43 0.96 3.83
CA LEU A 43 0.52 2.36 4.29
C LEU A 43 1.84 3.01 3.88
N VAL A 44 2.96 2.31 4.02
CA VAL A 44 4.27 2.81 3.62
C VAL A 44 4.31 3.09 2.12
N LEU A 45 3.77 2.17 1.30
CA LEU A 45 3.73 2.36 -0.15
C LEU A 45 2.78 3.51 -0.54
N PHE A 46 1.62 3.62 0.13
CA PHE A 46 0.69 4.74 -0.06
C PHE A 46 1.39 6.09 0.12
N ILE A 47 2.07 6.28 1.24
CA ILE A 47 2.80 7.52 1.55
C ILE A 47 3.88 7.74 0.50
N ALA A 48 4.68 6.73 0.18
CA ALA A 48 5.74 6.84 -0.81
C ALA A 48 5.22 7.30 -2.19
N ILE A 49 4.13 6.72 -2.67
CA ILE A 49 3.56 7.06 -3.99
C ILE A 49 2.91 8.44 -3.97
N VAL A 50 2.17 8.79 -2.92
CA VAL A 50 1.58 10.14 -2.81
C VAL A 50 2.68 11.21 -2.74
N THR A 51 3.74 10.98 -1.96
CA THR A 51 4.90 11.89 -1.88
C THR A 51 5.62 11.99 -3.23
N LEU A 52 5.85 10.87 -3.92
CA LEU A 52 6.44 10.87 -5.26
C LEU A 52 5.59 11.63 -6.27
N MET A 53 4.27 11.39 -6.28
CA MET A 53 3.36 12.09 -7.18
C MET A 53 3.27 13.58 -6.85
N ALA A 54 3.33 13.97 -5.57
CA ALA A 54 3.35 15.37 -5.16
C ALA A 54 4.65 16.09 -5.59
N LEU A 55 5.78 15.38 -5.60
CA LEU A 55 7.07 15.96 -5.98
C LEU A 55 7.27 16.05 -7.49
N PHE A 56 6.86 15.01 -8.23
CA PHE A 56 7.21 14.83 -9.65
C PHE A 56 6.06 15.09 -10.64
N VAL A 57 4.81 15.10 -10.17
CA VAL A 57 3.64 15.35 -11.03
C VAL A 57 2.97 16.65 -10.58
N PRO A 58 3.29 17.78 -11.23
CA PRO A 58 2.66 19.06 -10.93
C PRO A 58 1.16 18.92 -11.16
N SER A 59 0.37 19.05 -10.08
CA SER A 59 -1.07 19.20 -10.21
C SER A 59 -1.35 20.67 -10.55
N ASN A 60 -1.40 20.96 -11.84
CA ASN A 60 -1.99 22.21 -12.35
C ASN A 60 -3.47 22.28 -11.94
#